data_AF-J9F7Z7-F1
#
_entry.id   AF-J9F7Z7-F1
#
_cell.length_a   1.000
_cell.length_b   1.000
_cell.length_c   1.000
_cell.angle_alpha   90.00
_cell.angle_beta   90.00
_cell.angle_gamma   90.00
#
_symmetry.space_group_name_H-M   'P 1'
#
loop_
_entity.id
_entity.type
_entity.pdbx_description
1 polymer ?
#
loop_
_entity_poly.entity_id
_entity_poly.type
_entity_poly.pdbx_seq_one_letter_code
_entity_poly.pdbx_strand_id
1 'polypeptide(L)'
;MVRVIIKGGVWRNTEDEILKAAIMKYGKNQWSRIASLLHRKSAKQCKARWYEWLDPGIKKTEWSRTEDEKLLHLAKLMPTQWRTIAPIVGRTAAQCLERYEHLLDEAQKKAEQMDESEDLNDARKLRPGEIDPTPETKPARPDPIDMDEDELEMLSEARARLANTQGKKAKRKAREKQLSEARRLASLQKRRELRAAGIPWGQHKFQRRNPLYLDYSAEIPFEKPVPPGFYDPSEDKFEKDTTFKKQTRAEIEGVRRDDIENEERKKDREKLKKRRAEGNPESIFEQKVEKKRSKLILPSPQISDKEMEEIVKIGQATDTIREFNDNNPTSTLLHDYQMPIHENTARTARTPSMYADALQKEAENMLALQNVQTPLKGGVNTPLHDLNLQSALPQDRSVVTPNTVLSNITATPSSILQGTTGQSEPATPSSTPFRDQLSINNPQLSCDSRGELKKALSSLPAPRNEFVIMVPPEETEASQEETTEWVEDASDVDAQNAEARELLRKSDIAKADDVIKAEMFGILKHDVDEHPIDDISLDDLEEAGKMIQNEMRPEEHASLNSNLWAVIEQCSSELILAQNKFTRLGVLSKKIKLMLFQLNSR
;
A
#
# COMPACT_ATOMS: atom_id res chain seq x y z
N MET A 1 10.52 47.03 14.85
CA MET A 1 9.06 46.82 14.68
C MET A 1 8.82 45.32 14.60
N VAL A 2 8.18 44.72 15.60
CA VAL A 2 7.75 43.31 15.51
C VAL A 2 6.60 43.26 14.50
N ARG A 3 6.80 42.63 13.35
CA ARG A 3 5.70 42.39 12.39
C ARG A 3 4.69 41.48 13.10
N VAL A 4 3.57 42.03 13.55
CA VAL A 4 2.44 41.25 14.06
C VAL A 4 1.82 40.57 12.85
N ILE A 5 2.22 39.33 12.59
CA ILE A 5 1.62 38.52 11.53
C ILE A 5 0.25 38.07 12.04
N ILE A 6 -0.80 38.74 11.57
CA ILE A 6 -2.18 38.29 11.78
C ILE A 6 -2.34 36.99 11.00
N LYS A 7 -2.43 35.86 11.73
CA LYS A 7 -2.59 34.52 11.15
C LYS A 7 -4.06 34.19 11.00
N GLY A 8 -4.43 33.60 9.86
CA GLY A 8 -5.79 33.15 9.58
C GLY A 8 -6.40 33.79 8.34
N GLY A 9 -7.73 33.80 8.31
CA GLY A 9 -8.51 34.15 7.14
C GLY A 9 -8.89 32.94 6.29
N VAL A 10 -9.65 33.21 5.24
CA VAL A 10 -10.17 32.18 4.32
C VAL A 10 -9.03 31.43 3.62
N TRP A 11 -9.26 30.17 3.32
CA TRP A 11 -8.33 29.34 2.56
C TRP A 11 -8.47 29.60 1.05
N ARG A 12 -7.34 29.79 0.38
CA ARG A 12 -7.25 29.88 -1.10
C ARG A 12 -6.80 28.55 -1.69
N ASN A 13 -7.09 28.34 -2.97
CA ASN A 13 -6.72 27.10 -3.66
C ASN A 13 -5.19 26.95 -3.77
N THR A 14 -4.45 28.05 -3.99
CA THR A 14 -2.97 28.06 -3.89
C THR A 14 -2.44 27.51 -2.56
N GLU A 15 -3.00 27.97 -1.43
CA GLU A 15 -2.59 27.53 -0.09
C GLU A 15 -2.89 26.05 0.12
N ASP A 16 -4.06 25.57 -0.32
CA ASP A 16 -4.46 24.18 -0.22
C ASP A 16 -3.55 23.26 -1.06
N GLU A 17 -3.17 23.66 -2.28
CA GLU A 17 -2.26 22.89 -3.13
C GLU A 17 -0.83 22.84 -2.56
N ILE A 18 -0.34 23.96 -2.02
CA ILE A 18 0.94 23.98 -1.29
C ILE A 18 0.87 23.07 -0.06
N LEU A 19 -0.25 23.08 0.67
CA LEU A 19 -0.46 22.24 1.86
C LEU A 19 -0.42 20.75 1.48
N LYS A 20 -1.12 20.35 0.41
CA LYS A 20 -1.06 18.97 -0.12
C LYS A 20 0.37 18.57 -0.48
N ALA A 21 1.06 19.38 -1.27
CA ALA A 21 2.44 19.09 -1.69
C ALA A 21 3.42 19.03 -0.51
N ALA A 22 3.24 19.89 0.49
CA ALA A 22 4.03 19.89 1.71
C ALA A 22 3.79 18.63 2.56
N ILE A 23 2.54 18.16 2.65
CA ILE A 23 2.20 16.91 3.37
C ILE A 23 2.74 15.69 2.63
N MET A 24 2.73 15.69 1.30
CA MET A 24 3.36 14.63 0.50
C MET A 24 4.88 14.53 0.77
N LYS A 25 5.56 15.66 1.04
CA LYS A 25 7.00 15.67 1.33
C LYS A 25 7.35 15.43 2.80
N TYR A 26 6.62 16.04 3.73
CA TYR A 26 6.98 16.09 5.17
C TYR A 26 6.11 15.18 6.06
N GLY A 27 5.02 14.63 5.53
CA GLY A 27 4.08 13.78 6.26
C GLY A 27 3.15 14.56 7.21
N LYS A 28 2.29 13.82 7.93
CA LYS A 28 1.20 14.35 8.78
C LYS A 28 1.64 14.76 10.20
N ASN A 29 2.92 14.67 10.53
CA ASN A 29 3.42 14.93 11.90
C ASN A 29 4.20 16.25 12.03
N GLN A 30 4.68 16.82 10.92
CA GLN A 30 5.55 17.99 10.91
C GLN A 30 4.83 19.30 10.55
N TRP A 31 3.72 19.60 11.25
CA TRP A 31 2.86 20.75 10.95
C TRP A 31 3.54 22.11 11.05
N SER A 32 4.52 22.27 11.96
CA SER A 32 5.29 23.51 12.07
C SER A 32 6.14 23.76 10.82
N ARG A 33 6.74 22.71 10.27
CA ARG A 33 7.52 22.78 9.03
C ARG A 33 6.63 23.09 7.83
N ILE A 34 5.44 22.48 7.78
CA ILE A 34 4.44 22.74 6.73
C ILE A 34 3.96 24.21 6.80
N ALA A 35 3.57 24.69 7.98
CA ALA A 35 3.14 26.08 8.15
C ALA A 35 4.24 27.09 7.82
N SER A 36 5.52 26.73 7.93
CA SER A 36 6.62 27.60 7.51
C SER A 36 6.69 27.84 6.00
N LEU A 37 5.94 27.09 5.18
CA LEU A 37 5.76 27.34 3.74
C LEU A 37 4.56 28.25 3.45
N LEU A 38 3.66 28.45 4.42
CA LEU A 38 2.43 29.23 4.28
C LEU A 38 2.50 30.46 5.21
N HIS A 39 2.82 31.62 4.66
CA HIS A 39 3.12 32.84 5.43
C HIS A 39 2.00 33.31 6.38
N ARG A 40 0.72 33.14 6.00
CA ARG A 40 -0.45 33.59 6.79
C ARG A 40 -1.17 32.49 7.57
N LYS A 41 -0.69 31.24 7.51
CA LYS A 41 -1.35 30.10 8.17
C LYS A 41 -0.49 29.52 9.29
N SER A 42 -1.12 29.20 10.41
CA SER A 42 -0.49 28.57 11.57
C SER A 42 -0.44 27.05 11.41
N ALA A 43 0.45 26.39 12.15
CA ALA A 43 0.54 24.92 12.20
C ALA A 43 -0.79 24.27 12.65
N LYS A 44 -1.49 24.90 13.60
CA LYS A 44 -2.82 24.45 14.05
C LYS A 44 -3.86 24.55 12.93
N GLN A 45 -3.85 25.65 12.18
CA GLN A 45 -4.76 25.88 11.05
C GLN A 45 -4.47 24.89 9.91
N CYS A 46 -3.20 24.65 9.58
CA CYS A 46 -2.82 23.64 8.57
C CYS A 46 -3.29 22.23 8.97
N LYS A 47 -3.13 21.88 10.25
CA LYS A 47 -3.59 20.60 10.79
C LYS A 47 -5.11 20.48 10.70
N ALA A 48 -5.85 21.48 11.17
CA ALA A 48 -7.30 21.50 11.13
C ALA A 48 -7.81 21.42 9.68
N ARG A 49 -7.29 22.26 8.78
CA ARG A 49 -7.62 22.25 7.34
C ARG A 49 -7.41 20.89 6.71
N TRP A 50 -6.33 20.19 7.05
CA TRP A 50 -6.10 18.84 6.55
C TRP A 50 -7.18 17.87 7.01
N TYR A 51 -7.41 17.75 8.32
CA TYR A 51 -8.35 16.76 8.87
C TYR A 51 -9.83 17.11 8.65
N GLU A 52 -10.15 18.37 8.36
CA GLU A 52 -11.53 18.82 8.17
C GLU A 52 -11.93 18.92 6.70
N TRP A 53 -10.99 19.19 5.79
CA TRP A 53 -11.29 19.39 4.37
C TRP A 53 -10.40 18.63 3.39
N LEU A 54 -9.08 18.53 3.60
CA LEU A 54 -8.17 18.02 2.55
C LEU A 54 -7.89 16.52 2.60
N ASP A 55 -8.10 15.85 3.74
CA ASP A 55 -7.82 14.42 3.84
C ASP A 55 -8.71 13.65 2.85
N PRO A 56 -8.13 12.84 1.94
CA PRO A 56 -8.90 12.07 0.96
C PRO A 56 -9.85 11.05 1.60
N GLY A 57 -9.70 10.72 2.88
CA GLY A 57 -10.65 9.90 3.63
C GLY A 57 -11.99 10.60 3.93
N ILE A 58 -12.09 11.92 3.72
CA ILE A 58 -13.30 12.70 3.98
C ILE A 58 -14.25 12.59 2.79
N LYS A 59 -15.45 12.06 3.01
CA LYS A 59 -16.51 12.03 2.00
C LYS A 59 -17.07 13.44 1.78
N LYS A 60 -17.01 13.94 0.56
CA LYS A 60 -17.61 15.22 0.11
C LYS A 60 -18.80 15.02 -0.83
N THR A 61 -19.29 13.80 -0.94
CA THR A 61 -20.49 13.46 -1.70
C THR A 61 -21.74 13.91 -0.96
N GLU A 62 -22.88 13.92 -1.64
CA GLU A 62 -24.19 14.10 -1.02
C GLU A 62 -24.46 13.08 0.10
N TRP A 63 -25.37 13.42 1.00
CA TRP A 63 -25.77 12.59 2.14
C TRP A 63 -26.74 11.50 1.68
N SER A 64 -26.46 10.25 2.07
CA SER A 64 -27.41 9.15 1.86
C SER A 64 -28.48 9.16 2.93
N ARG A 65 -29.69 8.71 2.59
CA ARG A 65 -30.78 8.51 3.56
C ARG A 65 -30.36 7.64 4.75
N THR A 66 -29.56 6.61 4.51
CA THR A 66 -29.02 5.74 5.58
C THR A 66 -28.02 6.47 6.48
N GLU A 67 -27.29 7.45 5.95
CA GLU A 67 -26.36 8.29 6.73
C GLU A 67 -27.16 9.28 7.59
N ASP A 68 -28.23 9.88 7.06
CA ASP A 68 -29.11 10.80 7.79
C ASP A 68 -29.88 10.11 8.92
N GLU A 69 -30.45 8.92 8.68
CA GLU A 69 -31.13 8.13 9.71
C GLU A 69 -30.18 7.78 10.87
N LYS A 70 -28.96 7.34 10.54
CA LYS A 70 -27.91 7.07 11.53
C LYS A 70 -27.51 8.33 12.29
N LEU A 71 -27.37 9.46 11.60
CA LEU A 71 -27.02 10.75 12.21
C LEU A 71 -28.07 11.18 13.24
N LEU A 72 -29.36 11.16 12.86
CA LEU A 72 -30.48 11.52 13.74
C LEU A 72 -30.57 10.59 14.96
N HIS A 73 -30.44 9.28 14.75
CA HIS A 73 -30.46 8.30 15.84
C HIS A 73 -29.32 8.54 16.84
N LEU A 74 -28.09 8.75 16.35
CA LEU A 74 -26.93 9.00 17.21
C LEU A 74 -26.99 10.36 17.90
N ALA A 75 -27.51 11.40 17.24
CA ALA A 75 -27.72 12.71 17.84
C ALA A 75 -28.76 12.68 18.97
N LYS A 76 -29.80 11.85 18.84
CA LYS A 76 -30.80 11.58 19.89
C LYS A 76 -30.20 10.84 21.09
N LEU A 77 -29.30 9.88 20.85
CA LEU A 77 -28.67 9.08 21.90
C LEU A 77 -27.53 9.83 22.62
N MET A 78 -26.72 10.58 21.87
CA MET A 78 -25.60 11.37 22.38
C MET A 78 -25.75 12.84 21.98
N PRO A 79 -26.49 13.64 22.77
CA PRO A 79 -26.71 15.05 22.47
C PRO A 79 -25.39 15.82 22.36
N THR A 80 -25.23 16.62 21.30
CA THR A 80 -24.13 17.56 21.03
C THR A 80 -22.69 16.98 21.01
N GLN A 81 -22.53 15.66 20.95
CA GLN A 81 -21.22 14.99 20.93
C GLN A 81 -20.70 14.70 19.50
N TRP A 82 -20.60 15.74 18.67
CA TRP A 82 -20.29 15.60 17.23
C TRP A 82 -18.94 14.93 16.92
N ARG A 83 -17.92 15.11 17.76
CA ARG A 83 -16.62 14.44 17.60
C ARG A 83 -16.69 12.93 17.81
N THR A 84 -17.63 12.46 18.63
CA THR A 84 -17.88 11.03 18.88
C THR A 84 -18.76 10.42 17.80
N ILE A 85 -19.76 11.19 17.32
CA ILE A 85 -20.70 10.75 16.28
C ILE A 85 -20.02 10.65 14.91
N ALA A 86 -19.16 11.62 14.57
CA ALA A 86 -18.53 11.73 13.25
C ALA A 86 -17.81 10.46 12.76
N PRO A 87 -16.94 9.81 13.57
CA PRO A 87 -16.30 8.55 13.17
C PRO A 87 -17.29 7.40 12.90
N ILE A 88 -18.43 7.37 13.58
CA ILE A 88 -19.44 6.31 13.45
C ILE A 88 -20.27 6.49 12.17
N VAL A 89 -20.55 7.75 11.81
CA VAL A 89 -21.24 8.11 10.55
C VAL A 89 -20.27 8.04 9.36
N GLY A 90 -18.97 8.27 9.59
CA GLY A 90 -17.93 8.28 8.55
C GLY A 90 -17.83 9.63 7.81
N ARG A 91 -18.15 10.73 8.50
CA ARG A 91 -18.12 12.12 8.01
C ARG A 91 -17.38 13.01 9.01
N THR A 92 -17.06 14.25 8.64
CA THR A 92 -16.42 15.21 9.57
C THR A 92 -17.42 15.74 10.59
N ALA A 93 -17.00 16.03 11.83
CA ALA A 93 -17.88 16.58 12.88
C ALA A 93 -18.62 17.85 12.46
N ALA A 94 -17.95 18.75 11.72
CA ALA A 94 -18.58 19.96 11.18
C ALA A 94 -19.69 19.64 10.15
N GLN A 95 -19.43 18.70 9.24
CA GLN A 95 -20.43 18.25 8.26
C GLN A 95 -21.65 17.63 8.95
N CYS A 96 -21.43 16.81 9.99
CA CYS A 96 -22.51 16.20 10.76
C CYS A 96 -23.40 17.24 11.46
N LEU A 97 -22.78 18.25 12.08
CA LEU A 97 -23.51 19.33 12.74
C LEU A 97 -24.33 20.14 11.71
N GLU A 98 -23.70 20.59 10.63
CA GLU A 98 -24.36 21.38 9.57
C GLU A 98 -25.54 20.61 8.95
N ARG A 99 -25.35 19.31 8.67
CA ARG A 99 -26.44 18.47 8.15
C ARG A 99 -27.57 18.29 9.16
N TYR A 100 -27.25 18.08 10.43
CA TYR A 100 -28.26 17.92 11.47
C TYR A 100 -29.09 19.20 11.64
N GLU A 101 -28.45 20.37 11.67
CA GLU A 101 -29.13 21.66 11.72
C GLU A 101 -30.03 21.87 10.49
N HIS A 102 -29.53 21.54 9.29
CA HIS A 102 -30.33 21.60 8.07
C HIS A 102 -31.58 20.69 8.12
N LEU A 103 -31.46 19.47 8.64
CA LEU A 103 -32.59 18.55 8.79
C LEU A 103 -33.64 19.06 9.80
N LEU A 104 -33.20 19.72 10.87
CA LEU A 104 -34.11 20.36 11.82
C LEU A 104 -34.83 21.57 11.22
N ASP A 105 -34.09 22.44 10.51
CA ASP A 105 -34.67 23.60 9.84
C ASP A 105 -35.67 23.16 8.75
N GLU A 106 -35.39 22.10 7.99
CA GLU A 106 -36.31 21.52 7.00
C GLU A 106 -37.60 20.99 7.65
N ALA A 107 -37.49 20.32 8.80
CA ALA A 107 -38.64 19.84 9.56
C ALA A 107 -39.47 20.99 10.13
N GLN A 108 -38.83 22.05 10.64
CA GLN A 108 -39.50 23.25 11.14
C GLN A 108 -40.24 23.99 10.02
N LYS A 109 -39.58 24.23 8.88
CA LYS A 109 -40.21 24.85 7.69
C LYS A 109 -41.44 24.07 7.23
N LYS A 110 -41.36 22.73 7.21
CA LYS A 110 -42.47 21.87 6.82
C LYS A 110 -43.63 21.89 7.83
N ALA A 111 -43.33 21.99 9.13
CA ALA A 111 -44.34 22.07 10.18
C ALA A 111 -45.09 23.42 10.20
N GLU A 112 -44.37 24.52 9.92
CA GLU A 112 -44.93 25.88 9.95
C GLU A 112 -45.54 26.32 8.60
N GLN A 113 -45.46 25.49 7.56
CA GLN A 113 -46.05 25.75 6.24
C GLN A 113 -45.59 27.11 5.67
N MET A 114 -44.33 27.49 5.92
CA MET A 114 -43.72 28.73 5.41
C MET A 114 -43.22 28.52 3.97
N ASP A 115 -43.45 29.53 3.11
CA ASP A 115 -42.96 29.55 1.72
C ASP A 115 -41.43 29.52 1.65
N GLU A 116 -40.88 28.93 0.57
CA GLU A 116 -39.44 28.78 0.30
C GLU A 116 -38.64 30.10 0.33
N SER A 117 -39.31 31.25 0.31
CA SER A 117 -38.69 32.59 0.24
C SER A 117 -38.21 33.17 1.56
N GLU A 118 -38.60 32.63 2.72
CA GLU A 118 -38.09 33.09 4.02
C GLU A 118 -36.90 32.23 4.48
N ASP A 119 -35.71 32.70 4.15
CA ASP A 119 -34.44 32.12 4.60
C ASP A 119 -34.26 32.33 6.12
N LEU A 120 -34.77 31.41 6.94
CA LEU A 120 -34.46 31.30 8.38
C LEU A 120 -32.93 31.26 8.66
N ASN A 121 -32.13 30.94 7.65
CA ASN A 121 -30.67 30.97 7.67
C ASN A 121 -30.07 32.38 7.81
N ASP A 122 -30.83 33.45 7.58
CA ASP A 122 -30.29 34.82 7.58
C ASP A 122 -29.94 35.32 8.99
N ALA A 123 -30.65 34.85 10.03
CA ALA A 123 -30.34 35.17 11.43
C ALA A 123 -29.04 34.51 11.93
N ARG A 124 -28.59 33.43 11.30
CA ARG A 124 -27.37 32.68 11.66
C ARG A 124 -26.13 33.11 10.85
N LYS A 125 -26.29 33.96 9.83
CA LYS A 125 -25.14 34.48 9.09
C LYS A 125 -24.34 35.43 10.00
N LEU A 126 -23.02 35.32 9.89
CA LEU A 126 -22.09 36.23 10.57
C LEU A 126 -22.45 37.68 10.21
N ARG A 127 -22.47 38.55 11.23
CA ARG A 127 -22.67 39.98 11.00
C ARG A 127 -21.54 40.52 10.11
N PRO A 128 -21.82 41.47 9.21
CA PRO A 128 -20.78 42.10 8.40
C PRO A 128 -19.63 42.62 9.28
N GLY A 129 -18.42 42.04 9.12
CA GLY A 129 -17.22 42.37 9.89
C GLY A 129 -16.79 41.33 10.93
N GLU A 130 -17.61 40.30 11.20
CA GLU A 130 -17.24 39.21 12.10
C GLU A 130 -16.38 38.16 11.37
N ILE A 131 -15.27 37.75 12.00
CA ILE A 131 -14.36 36.73 11.46
C ILE A 131 -14.97 35.36 11.74
N ASP A 132 -15.08 34.54 10.71
CA ASP A 132 -15.52 33.15 10.85
C ASP A 132 -14.65 32.38 11.87
N PRO A 133 -15.25 31.75 12.90
CA PRO A 133 -14.52 30.94 13.86
C PRO A 133 -13.89 29.67 13.25
N THR A 134 -14.46 29.12 12.18
CA THR A 134 -14.02 27.85 11.56
C THR A 134 -13.87 27.97 10.05
N PRO A 135 -12.95 28.80 9.53
CA PRO A 135 -12.73 28.93 8.09
C PRO A 135 -12.14 27.65 7.45
N GLU A 136 -11.61 26.73 8.25
CA GLU A 136 -11.00 25.47 7.80
C GLU A 136 -12.01 24.47 7.21
N THR A 137 -13.29 24.57 7.56
CA THR A 137 -14.35 23.65 7.09
C THR A 137 -14.93 24.07 5.74
N LYS A 138 -14.71 25.33 5.32
CA LYS A 138 -15.31 25.92 4.12
C LYS A 138 -14.53 25.60 2.84
N PRO A 139 -15.17 25.59 1.66
CA PRO A 139 -14.46 25.46 0.38
C PRO A 139 -13.39 26.54 0.19
N ALA A 140 -12.32 26.18 -0.51
CA ALA A 140 -11.27 27.14 -0.86
C ALA A 140 -11.79 28.18 -1.87
N ARG A 141 -11.32 29.42 -1.74
CA ARG A 141 -11.57 30.45 -2.76
C ARG A 141 -10.73 30.15 -4.01
N PRO A 142 -11.32 30.21 -5.22
CA PRO A 142 -10.56 30.16 -6.46
C PRO A 142 -9.50 31.25 -6.51
N ASP A 143 -8.39 30.92 -7.17
CA ASP A 143 -7.25 31.82 -7.32
C ASP A 143 -7.63 32.98 -8.28
N PRO A 144 -7.32 34.25 -7.96
CA PRO A 144 -7.55 35.36 -8.87
C PRO A 144 -6.67 35.23 -10.13
N ILE A 145 -7.12 35.79 -11.26
CA ILE A 145 -6.35 35.75 -12.52
C ILE A 145 -5.01 36.48 -12.35
N ASP A 146 -5.06 37.65 -11.72
CA ASP A 146 -3.87 38.42 -11.35
C ASP A 146 -3.54 38.11 -9.89
N MET A 147 -2.56 37.24 -9.71
CA MET A 147 -2.08 36.80 -8.41
C MET A 147 -1.17 37.89 -7.82
N ASP A 148 -1.30 38.16 -6.52
CA ASP A 148 -0.46 39.17 -5.87
C ASP A 148 1.00 38.69 -5.70
N GLU A 149 1.92 39.63 -5.48
CA GLU A 149 3.35 39.33 -5.32
C GLU A 149 3.60 38.35 -4.17
N ASP A 150 2.83 38.48 -3.07
CA ASP A 150 2.89 37.60 -1.92
C ASP A 150 2.59 36.13 -2.31
N GLU A 151 1.58 35.87 -3.13
CA GLU A 151 1.24 34.52 -3.59
C GLU A 151 2.26 33.95 -4.58
N LEU A 152 2.75 34.77 -5.52
CA LEU A 152 3.81 34.33 -6.42
C LEU A 152 5.10 34.01 -5.65
N GLU A 153 5.48 34.86 -4.70
CA GLU A 153 6.64 34.65 -3.85
C GLU A 153 6.46 33.37 -3.03
N MET A 154 5.30 33.17 -2.40
CA MET A 154 4.96 31.96 -1.66
C MET A 154 5.07 30.70 -2.54
N LEU A 155 4.54 30.72 -3.77
CA LEU A 155 4.64 29.59 -4.70
C LEU A 155 6.08 29.32 -5.11
N SER A 156 6.87 30.37 -5.38
CA SER A 156 8.28 30.24 -5.75
C SER A 156 9.12 29.66 -4.62
N GLU A 157 8.86 30.10 -3.38
CA GLU A 157 9.50 29.60 -2.18
C GLU A 157 9.11 28.14 -1.91
N ALA A 158 7.82 27.81 -2.04
CA ALA A 158 7.34 26.45 -1.89
C ALA A 158 8.03 25.51 -2.90
N ARG A 159 8.10 25.88 -4.19
CA ARG A 159 8.81 25.10 -5.22
C ARG A 159 10.29 24.90 -4.87
N ALA A 160 10.98 25.96 -4.45
CA ALA A 160 12.39 25.89 -4.09
C ALA A 160 12.64 24.99 -2.87
N ARG A 161 11.79 25.11 -1.83
CA ARG A 161 11.88 24.29 -0.62
C ARG A 161 11.51 22.83 -0.89
N LEU A 162 10.53 22.56 -1.74
CA LEU A 162 10.14 21.20 -2.12
C LEU A 162 11.22 20.52 -3.00
N ALA A 163 11.88 21.25 -3.90
CA ALA A 163 12.97 20.72 -4.70
C ALA A 163 14.25 20.44 -3.87
N ASN A 164 14.48 21.20 -2.81
CA ASN A 164 15.69 21.04 -2.00
C ASN A 164 15.62 19.81 -1.06
N THR A 165 16.54 18.87 -1.26
CA THR A 165 16.75 17.69 -0.39
C THR A 165 18.07 17.73 0.37
N GLN A 166 18.98 18.65 -0.01
CA GLN A 166 20.35 18.67 0.51
C GLN A 166 20.50 19.61 1.72
N GLY A 167 21.19 19.11 2.76
CA GLY A 167 21.59 19.90 3.92
C GLY A 167 22.80 20.82 3.67
N LYS A 168 23.18 21.60 4.68
CA LYS A 168 24.30 22.55 4.61
C LYS A 168 25.64 21.89 4.26
N LYS A 169 25.94 20.72 4.85
CA LYS A 169 27.20 19.98 4.63
C LYS A 169 27.32 19.49 3.19
N ALA A 170 26.27 18.89 2.64
CA ALA A 170 26.22 18.43 1.25
C ALA A 170 26.44 19.60 0.27
N LYS A 171 25.70 20.71 0.44
CA LYS A 171 25.88 21.91 -0.40
C LYS A 171 27.29 22.50 -0.30
N ARG A 172 27.86 22.54 0.92
CA ARG A 172 29.25 23.01 1.13
C ARG A 172 30.24 22.11 0.41
N LYS A 173 30.12 20.79 0.56
CA LYS A 173 31.00 19.81 -0.08
C LYS A 173 30.88 19.81 -1.61
N ALA A 174 29.69 20.02 -2.16
CA ALA A 174 29.49 20.20 -3.60
C ALA A 174 30.24 21.44 -4.13
N ARG A 175 30.12 22.60 -3.44
CA ARG A 175 30.88 23.81 -3.80
C ARG A 175 32.39 23.61 -3.64
N GLU A 176 32.82 22.93 -2.58
CA GLU A 176 34.23 22.61 -2.35
C GLU A 176 34.81 21.73 -3.46
N LYS A 177 34.04 20.74 -3.94
CA LYS A 177 34.39 19.89 -5.09
C LYS A 177 34.52 20.72 -6.39
N GLN A 178 33.58 21.62 -6.65
CA GLN A 178 33.66 22.52 -7.82
C GLN A 178 34.89 23.43 -7.76
N LEU A 179 35.18 24.00 -6.58
CA LEU A 179 36.36 24.84 -6.38
C LEU A 179 37.66 24.04 -6.49
N SER A 180 37.70 22.78 -6.03
CA SER A 180 38.89 21.93 -6.16
C SER A 180 39.14 21.54 -7.62
N GLU A 181 38.08 21.24 -8.39
CA GLU A 181 38.17 21.03 -9.84
C GLU A 181 38.64 22.28 -10.57
N ALA A 182 38.10 23.46 -10.24
CA ALA A 182 38.53 24.73 -10.82
C ALA A 182 40.01 25.04 -10.51
N ARG A 183 40.46 24.84 -9.27
CA ARG A 183 41.86 24.98 -8.88
C ARG A 183 42.76 23.97 -9.61
N ARG A 184 42.31 22.72 -9.77
CA ARG A 184 43.03 21.70 -10.53
C ARG A 184 43.19 22.12 -12.00
N LEU A 185 42.15 22.62 -12.64
CA LEU A 185 42.22 23.09 -14.03
C LEU A 185 43.15 24.31 -14.18
N ALA A 186 43.05 25.30 -13.29
CA ALA A 186 43.91 26.48 -13.31
C ALA A 186 45.40 26.12 -13.10
N SER A 187 45.70 25.24 -12.13
CA SER A 187 47.07 24.77 -11.91
C SER A 187 47.61 23.93 -13.08
N LEU A 188 46.74 23.15 -13.74
CA LEU A 188 47.09 22.37 -14.92
C LEU A 188 47.37 23.29 -16.11
N GLN A 189 46.57 24.33 -16.32
CA GLN A 189 46.80 25.36 -17.34
C GLN A 189 48.15 26.04 -17.11
N LYS A 190 48.41 26.55 -15.90
CA LYS A 190 49.69 27.17 -15.54
C LYS A 190 50.88 26.24 -15.78
N ARG A 191 50.73 24.96 -15.43
CA ARG A 191 51.76 23.94 -15.69
C ARG A 191 51.98 23.70 -17.19
N ARG A 192 50.91 23.68 -17.99
CA ARG A 192 51.02 23.56 -19.46
C ARG A 192 51.75 24.75 -20.06
N GLU A 193 51.42 25.97 -19.64
CA GLU A 193 52.07 27.20 -20.11
C GLU A 193 53.57 27.21 -19.78
N LEU A 194 53.94 26.82 -18.56
CA LEU A 194 55.35 26.77 -18.15
C LEU A 194 56.12 25.65 -18.86
N ARG A 195 55.51 24.48 -19.06
CA ARG A 195 56.11 23.42 -19.87
C ARG A 195 56.25 23.81 -21.34
N ALA A 196 55.26 24.51 -21.90
CA ALA A 196 55.31 25.02 -23.28
C ALA A 196 56.40 26.09 -23.45
N ALA A 197 56.64 26.89 -22.41
CA ALA A 197 57.77 27.83 -22.34
C ALA A 197 59.13 27.15 -22.08
N GLY A 198 59.17 25.81 -21.95
CA GLY A 198 60.39 25.06 -21.68
C GLY A 198 60.92 25.18 -20.25
N ILE A 199 60.17 25.82 -19.34
CA ILE A 199 60.58 25.99 -17.95
C ILE A 199 60.28 24.69 -17.19
N PRO A 200 61.29 23.99 -16.63
CA PRO A 200 61.07 22.77 -15.90
C PRO A 200 60.29 23.06 -14.61
N TRP A 201 59.01 22.70 -14.59
CA TRP A 201 58.19 22.75 -13.37
C TRP A 201 58.57 21.57 -12.47
N GLY A 202 59.37 21.84 -11.44
CA GLY A 202 59.69 20.86 -10.41
C GLY A 202 58.43 20.35 -9.72
N GLN A 203 58.36 19.04 -9.48
CA GLN A 203 57.39 18.53 -8.53
C GLN A 203 57.79 19.08 -7.17
N HIS A 204 57.16 20.17 -6.72
CA HIS A 204 57.16 20.49 -5.31
C HIS A 204 56.63 19.24 -4.62
N LYS A 205 57.53 18.47 -3.99
CA LYS A 205 57.17 17.41 -3.06
C LYS A 205 56.42 18.13 -1.97
N PHE A 206 55.09 18.14 -2.08
CA PHE A 206 54.23 18.59 -1.01
C PHE A 206 54.73 17.83 0.20
N GLN A 207 55.32 18.51 1.19
CA GLN A 207 55.92 17.84 2.34
C GLN A 207 54.81 16.99 2.95
N ARG A 208 54.93 15.68 2.77
CA ARG A 208 53.88 14.70 3.07
C ARG A 208 53.82 14.63 4.59
N ARG A 209 52.90 15.38 5.19
CA ARG A 209 52.74 15.45 6.64
C ARG A 209 52.29 14.12 7.26
N ASN A 210 51.81 13.17 6.44
CA ASN A 210 51.32 11.88 6.90
C ASN A 210 52.26 10.75 6.47
N PRO A 211 52.84 9.99 7.42
CA PRO A 211 53.66 8.82 7.12
C PRO A 211 52.88 7.68 6.44
N LEU A 212 51.55 7.69 6.54
CA LEU A 212 50.62 6.75 5.88
C LEU A 212 50.22 7.14 4.45
N TYR A 213 50.79 8.21 3.88
CA TYR A 213 50.45 8.61 2.51
C TYR A 213 51.10 7.67 1.49
N LEU A 214 50.27 6.84 0.85
CA LEU A 214 50.67 5.94 -0.23
C LEU A 214 50.49 6.61 -1.60
N ASP A 215 51.50 6.48 -2.47
CA ASP A 215 51.48 7.05 -3.81
C ASP A 215 51.02 6.01 -4.84
N TYR A 216 49.73 6.01 -5.12
CA TYR A 216 49.07 5.11 -6.08
C TYR A 216 49.65 5.14 -7.50
N SER A 217 50.42 6.17 -7.87
CA SER A 217 51.04 6.25 -9.20
C SER A 217 52.46 5.67 -9.24
N ALA A 218 53.11 5.52 -8.09
CA ALA A 218 54.50 5.05 -8.00
C ALA A 218 54.59 3.53 -7.86
N GLU A 219 53.65 2.92 -7.13
CA GLU A 219 53.61 1.49 -6.85
C GLU A 219 52.17 0.97 -6.86
N ILE A 220 52.00 -0.34 -6.96
CA ILE A 220 50.70 -1.00 -6.85
C ILE A 220 50.34 -1.06 -5.35
N PRO A 221 49.28 -0.35 -4.91
CA PRO A 221 48.86 -0.40 -3.52
C PRO A 221 48.45 -1.81 -3.11
N PHE A 222 48.93 -2.26 -1.95
CA PHE A 222 48.54 -3.54 -1.35
C PHE A 222 48.54 -4.70 -2.35
N GLU A 223 49.62 -4.81 -3.13
CA GLU A 223 49.77 -5.85 -4.14
C GLU A 223 49.56 -7.23 -3.51
N LYS A 224 48.59 -7.98 -4.05
CA LYS A 224 48.39 -9.39 -3.72
C LYS A 224 48.89 -10.19 -4.92
N PRO A 225 50.01 -10.94 -4.78
CA PRO A 225 50.48 -11.76 -5.87
C PRO A 225 49.42 -12.81 -6.20
N VAL A 226 49.26 -13.11 -7.49
CA VAL A 226 48.36 -14.17 -7.95
C VAL A 226 48.85 -15.49 -7.34
N PRO A 227 47.98 -16.30 -6.68
CA PRO A 227 48.41 -17.56 -6.10
C PRO A 227 48.93 -18.49 -7.20
N PRO A 228 50.02 -19.25 -6.94
CA PRO A 228 50.61 -20.13 -7.94
C PRO A 228 49.59 -21.21 -8.35
N GLY A 229 49.37 -21.35 -9.66
CA GLY A 229 48.47 -22.33 -10.25
C GLY A 229 49.20 -23.49 -10.94
N PHE A 230 48.45 -24.43 -11.49
CA PHE A 230 48.97 -25.59 -12.23
C PHE A 230 49.49 -25.24 -13.64
N TYR A 231 49.13 -24.08 -14.17
CA TYR A 231 49.56 -23.59 -15.48
C TYR A 231 50.61 -22.49 -15.30
N ASP A 232 51.61 -22.46 -16.19
CA ASP A 232 52.66 -21.44 -16.21
C ASP A 232 52.16 -20.16 -16.92
N PRO A 233 51.97 -19.04 -16.20
CA PRO A 233 51.50 -17.78 -16.80
C PRO A 233 52.63 -17.00 -17.51
N SER A 234 53.86 -17.51 -17.55
CA SER A 234 55.02 -16.80 -18.14
C SER A 234 54.89 -16.53 -19.64
N GLU A 235 54.03 -17.28 -20.35
CA GLU A 235 53.77 -17.12 -21.78
C GLU A 235 52.75 -16.01 -22.08
N ASP A 236 51.88 -15.65 -21.13
CA ASP A 236 50.84 -14.62 -21.28
C ASP A 236 51.43 -13.21 -21.10
N LYS A 237 51.79 -12.57 -22.22
CA LYS A 237 52.31 -11.20 -22.23
C LYS A 237 51.18 -10.20 -22.52
N PHE A 238 50.96 -9.26 -21.60
CA PHE A 238 50.10 -8.11 -21.85
C PHE A 238 50.84 -7.03 -22.64
N GLU A 239 50.45 -6.80 -23.89
CA GLU A 239 50.99 -5.71 -24.71
C GLU A 239 50.33 -4.37 -24.34
N LYS A 240 51.12 -3.46 -23.76
CA LYS A 240 50.67 -2.10 -23.44
C LYS A 240 50.97 -1.17 -24.61
N ASP A 241 49.93 -0.57 -25.19
CA ASP A 241 50.08 0.55 -26.13
C ASP A 241 50.81 1.72 -25.44
N THR A 242 52.08 1.93 -25.80
CA THR A 242 52.91 3.03 -25.25
C THR A 242 52.74 4.35 -26.00
N THR A 243 52.01 4.34 -27.12
CA THR A 243 51.73 5.54 -27.92
C THR A 243 50.77 6.46 -27.16
N PHE A 244 51.22 7.69 -26.85
CA PHE A 244 50.36 8.69 -26.24
C PHE A 244 49.30 9.19 -27.24
N LYS A 245 48.09 8.65 -27.14
CA LYS A 245 46.93 9.12 -27.91
C LYS A 245 46.38 10.38 -27.24
N LYS A 246 46.07 11.43 -28.01
CA LYS A 246 45.39 12.63 -27.50
C LYS A 246 43.94 12.27 -27.16
N GLN A 247 43.73 11.75 -25.96
CA GLN A 247 42.42 11.35 -25.48
C GLN A 247 41.88 12.36 -24.47
N THR A 248 40.58 12.62 -24.53
CA THR A 248 39.92 13.46 -23.53
C THR A 248 39.65 12.68 -22.24
N ARG A 249 39.47 13.39 -21.11
CA ARG A 249 39.12 12.74 -19.84
C ARG A 249 37.79 11.98 -19.94
N ALA A 250 36.84 12.50 -20.70
CA ALA A 250 35.54 11.88 -20.91
C ALA A 250 35.63 10.58 -21.73
N GLU A 251 36.59 10.48 -22.67
CA GLU A 251 36.84 9.23 -23.39
C GLU A 251 37.41 8.14 -22.48
N ILE A 252 38.26 8.51 -21.52
CA ILE A 252 38.87 7.56 -20.57
C ILE A 252 37.83 7.11 -19.52
N GLU A 253 37.03 8.04 -18.99
CA GLU A 253 36.00 7.73 -17.98
C GLU A 253 34.72 7.13 -18.59
N GLY A 254 34.51 7.29 -19.90
CA GLY A 254 33.26 6.94 -20.59
C GLY A 254 32.15 7.97 -20.39
N VAL A 255 31.01 7.74 -21.06
CA VAL A 255 29.81 8.58 -20.93
C VAL A 255 29.09 8.24 -19.63
N ARG A 256 28.65 9.27 -18.88
CA ARG A 256 27.91 9.05 -17.63
C ARG A 256 26.53 8.49 -17.92
N ARG A 257 26.06 7.60 -17.04
CA ARG A 257 24.72 7.00 -17.13
C ARG A 257 23.61 8.06 -17.21
N ASP A 258 23.71 9.13 -16.41
CA ASP A 258 22.74 10.22 -16.40
C ASP A 258 22.67 10.95 -17.74
N ASP A 259 23.80 11.10 -18.44
CA ASP A 259 23.85 11.77 -19.75
C ASP A 259 23.17 10.90 -20.81
N ILE A 260 23.45 9.59 -20.81
CA ILE A 260 22.79 8.62 -21.70
C ILE A 260 21.28 8.63 -21.48
N GLU A 261 20.83 8.51 -20.23
CA GLU A 261 19.40 8.51 -19.88
C GLU A 261 18.71 9.83 -20.26
N ASN A 262 19.37 10.97 -20.06
CA ASN A 262 18.84 12.28 -20.44
C ASN A 262 18.68 12.40 -21.96
N GLU A 263 19.62 11.89 -22.75
CA GLU A 263 19.51 11.84 -24.20
C GLU A 263 18.36 10.95 -24.66
N GLU A 264 18.20 9.77 -24.08
CA GLU A 264 17.08 8.86 -24.36
C GLU A 264 15.74 9.50 -24.00
N ARG A 265 15.61 10.10 -22.81
CA ARG A 265 14.41 10.85 -22.40
C ARG A 265 14.10 12.02 -23.33
N LYS A 266 15.13 12.68 -23.88
CA LYS A 266 14.94 13.76 -24.86
C LYS A 266 14.41 13.19 -26.18
N LYS A 267 15.02 12.10 -26.68
CA LYS A 267 14.57 11.40 -27.90
C LYS A 267 13.12 10.96 -27.77
N ASP A 268 12.73 10.38 -26.64
CA ASP A 268 11.36 9.90 -26.43
C ASP A 268 10.35 11.04 -26.30
N ARG A 269 10.73 12.13 -25.62
CA ARG A 269 9.92 13.35 -25.58
C ARG A 269 9.70 13.95 -26.95
N GLU A 270 10.74 14.01 -27.77
CA GLU A 270 10.65 14.49 -29.15
C GLU A 270 9.77 13.59 -30.01
N LYS A 271 9.93 12.26 -29.92
CA LYS A 271 9.04 11.29 -30.60
C LYS A 271 7.59 11.45 -30.19
N LEU A 272 7.31 11.61 -28.89
CA LEU A 272 5.95 11.80 -28.38
C LEU A 272 5.37 13.15 -28.81
N LYS A 273 6.18 14.21 -28.82
CA LYS A 273 5.79 15.52 -29.34
C LYS A 273 5.48 15.47 -30.83
N LYS A 274 6.29 14.78 -31.63
CA LYS A 274 6.04 14.55 -33.07
C LYS A 274 4.75 13.77 -33.29
N ARG A 275 4.56 12.63 -32.61
CA ARG A 275 3.32 11.84 -32.68
C ARG A 275 2.07 12.64 -32.30
N ARG A 276 2.19 13.53 -31.30
CA ARG A 276 1.10 14.43 -30.89
C ARG A 276 0.84 15.52 -31.93
N ALA A 277 1.87 16.03 -32.59
CA ALA A 277 1.76 17.05 -33.64
C ALA A 277 1.25 16.48 -34.97
N GLU A 278 1.61 15.25 -35.31
CA GLU A 278 1.14 14.46 -36.47
C GLU A 278 -0.29 13.94 -36.26
N GLY A 279 -1.07 14.56 -35.37
CA GLY A 279 -2.29 14.02 -34.78
C GLY A 279 -3.30 13.45 -35.76
N ASN A 280 -3.32 12.11 -35.88
CA ASN A 280 -4.54 11.35 -36.10
C ASN A 280 -4.90 10.60 -34.80
N PRO A 281 -5.73 11.19 -33.92
CA PRO A 281 -6.34 10.44 -32.82
C PRO A 281 -7.32 9.36 -33.32
N GLU A 282 -7.87 9.49 -34.54
CA GLU A 282 -8.70 8.46 -35.19
C GLU A 282 -7.89 7.29 -35.76
N SER A 283 -6.63 7.49 -36.18
CA SER A 283 -5.84 6.38 -36.74
C SER A 283 -5.33 5.40 -35.69
N ILE A 284 -5.47 5.68 -34.39
CA ILE A 284 -5.21 4.70 -33.33
C ILE A 284 -6.36 3.69 -33.23
N PHE A 285 -7.58 4.10 -33.58
CA PHE A 285 -8.74 3.20 -33.67
C PHE A 285 -8.93 2.63 -35.09
N GLU A 286 -8.48 3.33 -36.14
CA GLU A 286 -8.58 2.87 -37.53
C GLU A 286 -7.37 2.10 -38.05
N GLN A 287 -6.18 2.23 -37.44
CA GLN A 287 -5.12 1.25 -37.68
C GLN A 287 -5.48 -0.02 -36.93
N LYS A 288 -6.37 -0.81 -37.54
CA LYS A 288 -6.17 -2.24 -37.61
C LYS A 288 -4.73 -2.42 -38.05
N VAL A 289 -3.83 -2.59 -37.08
CA VAL A 289 -2.52 -3.13 -37.33
C VAL A 289 -2.82 -4.51 -37.92
N GLU A 290 -2.86 -4.59 -39.24
CA GLU A 290 -2.73 -5.83 -39.97
C GLU A 290 -1.31 -6.31 -39.69
N LYS A 291 -1.09 -6.79 -38.45
CA LYS A 291 -0.14 -7.86 -38.24
C LYS A 291 -0.65 -8.94 -39.16
N LYS A 292 -0.04 -9.08 -40.34
CA LYS A 292 -0.31 -10.17 -41.27
C LYS A 292 -0.07 -11.43 -40.45
N ARG A 293 -1.16 -11.97 -39.90
CA ARG A 293 -1.17 -13.22 -39.17
C ARG A 293 -0.61 -14.23 -40.16
N SER A 294 0.44 -14.94 -39.79
CA SER A 294 0.92 -16.07 -40.61
C SER A 294 -0.29 -16.92 -40.96
N LYS A 295 -0.48 -17.23 -42.26
CA LYS A 295 -1.63 -18.02 -42.73
C LYS A 295 -1.78 -19.24 -41.81
N LEU A 296 -2.89 -19.30 -41.09
CA LEU A 296 -3.24 -20.44 -40.26
C LEU A 296 -3.54 -21.59 -41.22
N ILE A 297 -2.62 -22.55 -41.32
CA ILE A 297 -2.84 -23.77 -42.07
C ILE A 297 -3.65 -24.69 -41.15
N LEU A 298 -4.97 -24.61 -41.25
CA LEU A 298 -5.86 -25.58 -40.63
C LEU A 298 -5.87 -26.86 -41.48
N PRO A 299 -5.95 -28.04 -40.85
CA PRO A 299 -6.17 -29.29 -41.58
C PRO A 299 -7.49 -29.23 -42.37
N SER A 300 -7.52 -29.88 -43.53
CA SER A 300 -8.71 -29.93 -44.37
C SER A 300 -9.91 -30.46 -43.59
N PRO A 301 -11.11 -29.87 -43.75
CA PRO A 301 -12.30 -30.31 -43.02
C PRO A 301 -12.54 -31.81 -43.25
N GLN A 302 -12.80 -32.54 -42.16
CA GLN A 302 -13.09 -33.99 -42.20
C GLN A 302 -14.54 -34.32 -42.54
N ILE A 303 -15.36 -33.30 -42.82
CA ILE A 303 -16.79 -33.43 -43.11
C ILE A 303 -16.97 -33.24 -44.62
N SER A 304 -17.70 -34.15 -45.26
CA SER A 304 -17.94 -34.08 -46.69
C SER A 304 -18.92 -32.95 -47.04
N ASP A 305 -18.82 -32.36 -48.23
CA ASP A 305 -19.67 -31.24 -48.66
C ASP A 305 -21.18 -31.54 -48.56
N LYS A 306 -21.55 -32.83 -48.64
CA LYS A 306 -22.94 -33.30 -48.47
C LYS A 306 -23.44 -33.20 -47.03
N GLU A 307 -22.58 -33.54 -46.05
CA GLU A 307 -22.92 -33.43 -44.64
C GLU A 307 -22.97 -31.96 -44.21
N MET A 308 -22.13 -31.11 -44.82
CA MET A 308 -22.19 -29.66 -44.67
C MET A 308 -23.50 -29.08 -45.23
N GLU A 309 -23.94 -29.49 -46.42
CA GLU A 309 -25.22 -29.06 -46.98
C GLU A 309 -26.40 -29.49 -46.10
N GLU A 310 -26.34 -30.70 -45.52
CA GLU A 310 -27.39 -31.21 -44.64
C GLU A 310 -27.43 -30.45 -43.31
N ILE A 311 -26.28 -30.11 -42.74
CA ILE A 311 -26.17 -29.26 -41.53
C ILE A 311 -26.68 -27.83 -41.81
N VAL A 312 -26.34 -27.25 -42.96
CA VAL A 312 -26.84 -25.93 -43.36
C VAL A 312 -28.35 -25.96 -43.60
N LYS A 313 -28.87 -27.04 -44.17
CA LYS A 313 -30.32 -27.21 -44.40
C LYS A 313 -31.09 -27.44 -43.10
N ILE A 314 -30.50 -28.13 -42.13
CA ILE A 314 -31.04 -28.26 -40.78
C ILE A 314 -31.02 -26.90 -40.07
N GLY A 315 -29.93 -26.12 -40.19
CA GLY A 315 -29.84 -24.76 -39.65
C GLY A 315 -30.86 -23.79 -40.25
N GLN A 316 -31.04 -23.81 -41.58
CA GLN A 316 -32.04 -23.00 -42.27
C GLN A 316 -33.47 -23.42 -41.93
N ALA A 317 -33.73 -24.72 -41.74
CA ALA A 317 -35.02 -25.20 -41.26
C ALA A 317 -35.30 -24.72 -39.82
N THR A 318 -34.29 -24.63 -38.96
CA THR A 318 -34.45 -24.08 -37.61
C THR A 318 -34.64 -22.56 -37.59
N ASP A 319 -33.99 -21.82 -38.50
CA ASP A 319 -34.14 -20.36 -38.60
C ASP A 319 -35.49 -19.96 -39.22
N THR A 320 -35.95 -20.68 -40.24
CA THR A 320 -37.28 -20.43 -40.85
C THR A 320 -38.44 -20.74 -39.91
N ILE A 321 -38.27 -21.70 -38.98
CA ILE A 321 -39.27 -21.97 -37.93
C ILE A 321 -39.24 -20.88 -36.83
N ARG A 322 -38.08 -20.24 -36.58
CA ARG A 322 -37.94 -19.13 -35.63
C ARG A 322 -38.45 -17.78 -36.18
N GLU A 323 -38.30 -17.53 -37.48
CA GLU A 323 -38.81 -16.30 -38.13
C GLU A 323 -40.34 -16.20 -38.16
N PHE A 324 -41.06 -17.32 -38.08
CA PHE A 324 -42.52 -17.32 -38.05
C PHE A 324 -43.15 -16.98 -36.68
N ASN A 325 -42.35 -16.82 -35.61
CA ASN A 325 -42.88 -16.72 -34.25
C ASN A 325 -42.55 -15.43 -33.46
N ASP A 326 -41.85 -14.41 -33.98
CA ASP A 326 -41.60 -13.19 -33.18
C ASP A 326 -41.46 -11.90 -34.00
N ASN A 327 -42.46 -11.01 -33.87
CA ASN A 327 -42.38 -9.60 -34.27
C ASN A 327 -41.92 -8.73 -33.10
N ASN A 328 -40.62 -8.66 -32.81
CA ASN A 328 -40.03 -7.55 -32.03
C ASN A 328 -38.51 -7.41 -32.23
N PRO A 329 -37.96 -6.24 -32.62
CA PRO A 329 -36.58 -6.06 -33.08
C PRO A 329 -35.54 -5.83 -31.94
N THR A 330 -35.62 -6.56 -30.83
CA THR A 330 -34.71 -6.38 -29.67
C THR A 330 -34.03 -7.66 -29.17
N SER A 331 -34.18 -8.82 -29.82
CA SER A 331 -33.57 -10.08 -29.35
C SER A 331 -32.18 -10.41 -29.93
N THR A 332 -31.64 -9.61 -30.85
CA THR A 332 -30.29 -9.81 -31.42
C THR A 332 -29.13 -9.50 -30.46
N LEU A 333 -29.42 -9.11 -29.22
CA LEU A 333 -28.42 -8.84 -28.17
C LEU A 333 -28.40 -9.87 -27.03
N LEU A 334 -29.20 -10.94 -27.11
CA LEU A 334 -29.26 -12.01 -26.10
C LEU A 334 -28.91 -13.36 -26.73
N HIS A 335 -27.71 -13.46 -27.32
CA HIS A 335 -27.26 -14.69 -27.98
C HIS A 335 -26.61 -15.70 -27.04
N ASP A 336 -26.30 -15.31 -25.80
CA ASP A 336 -25.69 -16.21 -24.82
C ASP A 336 -26.46 -16.13 -23.51
N TYR A 337 -26.86 -17.31 -23.02
CA TYR A 337 -27.59 -17.59 -21.78
C TYR A 337 -29.12 -17.44 -21.83
N GLN A 338 -29.82 -18.53 -22.10
CA GLN A 338 -30.67 -19.18 -21.07
C GLN A 338 -31.36 -20.46 -21.53
N MET A 339 -31.59 -21.36 -20.57
CA MET A 339 -32.75 -22.25 -20.40
C MET A 339 -32.92 -22.52 -18.89
N PRO A 340 -34.11 -22.90 -18.36
CA PRO A 340 -35.45 -22.83 -18.93
C PRO A 340 -36.48 -22.06 -18.06
N ILE A 341 -37.61 -21.81 -18.71
CA ILE A 341 -38.82 -21.06 -18.35
C ILE A 341 -39.79 -21.93 -17.54
N HIS A 342 -40.66 -21.31 -16.71
CA HIS A 342 -42.11 -21.60 -16.54
C HIS A 342 -42.65 -20.62 -15.47
N GLU A 343 -43.84 -20.01 -15.53
CA GLU A 343 -44.84 -19.78 -16.57
C GLU A 343 -45.89 -18.78 -15.99
N ASN A 344 -46.39 -17.88 -16.84
CA ASN A 344 -47.73 -17.25 -16.91
C ASN A 344 -48.52 -16.87 -15.64
N THR A 345 -48.94 -15.59 -15.51
CA THR A 345 -50.26 -15.09 -15.97
C THR A 345 -50.61 -13.68 -15.43
N ALA A 346 -51.27 -12.90 -16.30
CA ALA A 346 -52.32 -11.89 -16.08
C ALA A 346 -52.13 -10.67 -15.14
N ARG A 347 -52.48 -9.50 -15.71
CA ARG A 347 -52.49 -8.15 -15.12
C ARG A 347 -53.62 -7.94 -14.11
N THR A 348 -53.39 -7.11 -13.09
CA THR A 348 -54.42 -6.24 -12.46
C THR A 348 -53.86 -4.86 -12.13
N ALA A 349 -54.72 -3.84 -12.19
CA ALA A 349 -54.41 -2.42 -11.98
C ALA A 349 -53.88 -2.12 -10.56
N ARG A 350 -52.89 -1.22 -10.45
CA ARG A 350 -52.34 -0.73 -9.18
C ARG A 350 -53.38 0.12 -8.44
N THR A 351 -53.68 -0.24 -7.19
CA THR A 351 -54.34 0.66 -6.24
C THR A 351 -53.34 1.70 -5.70
N PRO A 352 -53.76 2.94 -5.40
CA PRO A 352 -52.88 3.94 -4.79
C PRO A 352 -52.39 3.45 -3.43
N SER A 353 -51.09 3.60 -3.18
CA SER A 353 -50.47 3.12 -1.95
C SER A 353 -50.92 4.00 -0.78
N MET A 354 -51.62 3.44 0.18
CA MET A 354 -51.94 4.08 1.46
C MET A 354 -50.79 3.90 2.45
N TYR A 355 -49.57 4.33 2.09
CA TYR A 355 -48.44 4.37 3.01
C TYR A 355 -48.33 5.78 3.59
N ALA A 356 -48.70 5.93 4.86
CA ALA A 356 -48.33 7.11 5.62
C ALA A 356 -46.84 7.03 5.99
N ASP A 357 -46.09 8.08 5.66
CA ASP A 357 -44.65 8.19 5.92
C ASP A 357 -44.37 8.13 7.42
N ALA A 358 -43.78 7.03 7.90
CA ALA A 358 -43.52 6.79 9.31
C ALA A 358 -42.53 7.82 9.91
N LEU A 359 -41.61 8.33 9.08
CA LEU A 359 -40.65 9.36 9.45
C LEU A 359 -41.34 10.70 9.74
N GLN A 360 -42.32 11.05 8.91
CA GLN A 360 -43.08 12.29 9.11
C GLN A 360 -43.91 12.22 10.40
N LYS A 361 -44.54 11.08 10.69
CA LYS A 361 -45.30 10.87 11.93
C LYS A 361 -44.43 10.83 13.19
N GLU A 362 -43.20 10.31 13.10
CA GLU A 362 -42.25 10.35 14.23
C GLU A 362 -41.76 11.78 14.50
N ALA A 363 -41.45 12.55 13.45
CA ALA A 363 -41.10 13.96 13.57
C ALA A 363 -42.24 14.79 14.21
N GLU A 364 -43.49 14.55 13.81
CA GLU A 364 -44.68 15.17 14.40
C GLU A 364 -44.86 14.81 15.89
N ASN A 365 -44.67 13.54 16.27
CA ASN A 365 -44.71 13.11 17.67
C ASN A 365 -43.61 13.79 18.53
N MET A 366 -42.40 13.98 17.99
CA MET A 366 -41.29 14.65 18.69
C MET A 366 -41.59 16.14 18.92
N LEU A 367 -42.16 16.82 17.92
CA LEU A 367 -42.55 18.22 18.01
C LEU A 367 -43.71 18.40 19.01
N ALA A 368 -44.65 17.46 19.05
CA ALA A 368 -45.73 17.42 20.03
C ALA A 368 -45.24 17.21 21.47
N LEU A 369 -44.13 16.50 21.67
CA LEU A 369 -43.52 16.32 22.99
C LEU A 369 -42.67 17.52 23.44
N GLN A 370 -42.04 18.23 22.50
CA GLN A 370 -41.22 19.40 22.82
C GLN A 370 -42.05 20.62 23.27
N ASN A 371 -43.30 20.72 22.80
CA ASN A 371 -44.16 21.86 23.04
C ASN A 371 -45.08 21.74 24.27
N VAL A 372 -45.04 20.62 25.02
CA VAL A 372 -45.94 20.39 26.18
C VAL A 372 -45.23 20.70 27.50
N GLN A 373 -45.86 21.54 28.33
CA GLN A 373 -45.41 21.81 29.71
C GLN A 373 -45.65 20.58 30.61
N THR A 374 -44.76 20.35 31.57
CA THR A 374 -44.77 19.18 32.44
C THR A 374 -46.13 18.97 33.15
N PRO A 375 -46.52 17.71 33.42
CA PRO A 375 -47.86 17.37 33.95
C PRO A 375 -48.15 17.96 35.34
N LEU A 376 -47.14 18.52 36.03
CA LEU A 376 -47.29 19.23 37.31
C LEU A 376 -48.14 20.50 37.20
N LYS A 377 -48.35 21.04 35.99
CA LYS A 377 -49.23 22.19 35.72
C LYS A 377 -50.66 21.82 35.26
N GLY A 378 -51.03 20.54 35.30
CA GLY A 378 -52.42 20.11 35.07
C GLY A 378 -52.88 20.08 33.60
N GLY A 379 -51.95 19.94 32.65
CA GLY A 379 -52.28 19.73 31.23
C GLY A 379 -52.68 18.28 30.92
N VAL A 380 -53.57 18.10 29.93
CA VAL A 380 -53.99 16.79 29.40
C VAL A 380 -52.90 16.28 28.43
N ASN A 381 -52.53 15.00 28.49
CA ASN A 381 -51.51 14.43 27.59
C ASN A 381 -51.93 14.51 26.12
N THR A 382 -51.01 14.92 25.24
CA THR A 382 -51.21 14.96 23.79
C THR A 382 -51.27 13.54 23.20
N PRO A 383 -52.22 13.24 22.29
CA PRO A 383 -52.32 11.92 21.65
C PRO A 383 -51.15 11.70 20.69
N LEU A 384 -50.34 10.67 20.95
CA LEU A 384 -49.22 10.27 20.10
C LEU A 384 -49.66 9.20 19.10
N HIS A 385 -49.08 9.22 17.89
CA HIS A 385 -49.30 8.17 16.90
C HIS A 385 -48.44 6.94 17.25
N ASP A 386 -49.05 5.75 17.33
CA ASP A 386 -48.37 4.50 17.69
C ASP A 386 -47.54 3.96 16.50
N LEU A 387 -46.21 4.06 16.60
CA LEU A 387 -45.26 3.57 15.61
C LEU A 387 -44.44 2.43 16.23
N ASN A 388 -44.67 1.20 15.76
CA ASN A 388 -44.03 0.00 16.27
C ASN A 388 -42.57 -0.13 15.74
N LEU A 389 -41.70 0.76 16.21
CA LEU A 389 -40.25 0.83 15.93
C LEU A 389 -39.48 0.27 17.14
N GLN A 390 -39.50 -1.05 17.31
CA GLN A 390 -38.84 -1.72 18.45
C GLN A 390 -37.34 -2.02 18.24
N SER A 391 -36.75 -1.72 17.07
CA SER A 391 -35.38 -2.13 16.72
C SER A 391 -34.66 -1.17 15.76
N ALA A 392 -33.32 -1.11 15.85
CA ALA A 392 -32.41 -0.30 15.03
C ALA A 392 -32.02 -0.93 13.68
N LEU A 393 -32.56 -2.10 13.35
CA LEU A 393 -32.40 -2.75 12.05
C LEU A 393 -33.64 -2.50 11.18
N PRO A 394 -33.49 -2.36 9.84
CA PRO A 394 -34.63 -2.28 8.94
C PRO A 394 -35.45 -3.57 9.07
N GLN A 395 -36.69 -3.45 9.56
CA GLN A 395 -37.66 -4.55 9.59
C GLN A 395 -38.41 -4.56 8.27
N ASP A 396 -38.22 -5.61 7.47
CA ASP A 396 -38.94 -5.79 6.22
C ASP A 396 -40.38 -6.24 6.54
N ARG A 397 -41.36 -5.35 6.36
CA ARG A 397 -42.78 -5.68 6.59
C ARG A 397 -43.39 -6.22 5.31
N SER A 398 -43.37 -7.54 5.15
CA SER A 398 -44.11 -8.22 4.08
C SER A 398 -45.62 -8.18 4.36
N VAL A 399 -46.40 -7.65 3.42
CA VAL A 399 -47.87 -7.75 3.45
C VAL A 399 -48.27 -9.19 3.09
N VAL A 400 -48.79 -9.93 4.07
CA VAL A 400 -49.34 -11.27 3.85
C VAL A 400 -50.75 -11.13 3.28
N THR A 401 -50.95 -11.56 2.04
CA THR A 401 -52.29 -11.74 1.47
C THR A 401 -52.91 -13.04 2.01
N PRO A 402 -54.16 -13.03 2.53
CA PRO A 402 -54.81 -14.25 3.00
C PRO A 402 -55.24 -15.13 1.81
N ASN A 403 -54.81 -16.38 1.82
CA ASN A 403 -55.13 -17.36 0.78
C ASN A 403 -56.50 -17.99 1.06
N THR A 404 -57.48 -17.81 0.17
CA THR A 404 -58.89 -18.20 0.35
C THR A 404 -59.24 -19.54 -0.30
N VAL A 405 -58.34 -20.51 -0.27
CA VAL A 405 -58.60 -21.84 -0.81
C VAL A 405 -58.10 -22.84 0.21
N LEU A 406 -59.00 -23.29 1.09
CA LEU A 406 -59.04 -24.62 1.73
C LEU A 406 -60.14 -24.59 2.82
N SER A 407 -61.38 -24.54 2.36
CA SER A 407 -62.53 -24.88 3.18
C SER A 407 -63.40 -25.78 2.33
N ASN A 408 -63.20 -27.10 2.46
CA ASN A 408 -64.25 -28.11 2.28
C ASN A 408 -63.73 -29.50 2.70
N ILE A 409 -64.64 -30.25 3.34
CA ILE A 409 -64.61 -31.68 3.71
C ILE A 409 -64.01 -31.96 5.11
N THR A 410 -64.78 -31.94 6.21
CA THR A 410 -65.74 -32.94 6.79
C THR A 410 -65.15 -34.34 7.10
N ALA A 411 -64.98 -34.66 8.40
CA ALA A 411 -65.51 -35.86 9.09
C ALA A 411 -64.94 -36.02 10.51
N THR A 412 -65.81 -36.32 11.48
CA THR A 412 -65.62 -36.62 12.92
C THR A 412 -65.52 -38.16 13.14
N PRO A 413 -65.51 -38.73 14.37
CA PRO A 413 -64.74 -38.48 15.62
C PRO A 413 -64.13 -39.79 16.22
N SER A 414 -63.69 -39.76 17.50
CA SER A 414 -63.44 -40.90 18.44
C SER A 414 -62.03 -41.55 18.38
N SER A 415 -61.33 -41.95 19.46
CA SER A 415 -61.51 -41.92 20.92
C SER A 415 -60.21 -42.38 21.64
N ILE A 416 -60.03 -41.94 22.90
CA ILE A 416 -59.58 -42.72 24.08
C ILE A 416 -58.07 -42.94 24.46
N LEU A 417 -57.73 -42.37 25.65
CA LEU A 417 -56.86 -42.79 26.79
C LEU A 417 -55.36 -43.10 26.53
N GLN A 418 -54.35 -42.78 27.35
CA GLN A 418 -54.14 -42.46 28.79
C GLN A 418 -52.64 -42.05 28.91
N GLY A 419 -52.09 -41.23 29.82
CA GLY A 419 -52.56 -40.46 30.97
C GLY A 419 -51.40 -39.60 31.53
N THR A 420 -51.77 -38.62 32.37
CA THR A 420 -51.08 -38.12 33.61
C THR A 420 -49.60 -37.68 33.55
N THR A 421 -49.10 -36.58 34.14
CA THR A 421 -49.58 -35.40 34.90
C THR A 421 -48.32 -34.57 35.23
N GLY A 422 -48.44 -33.25 35.38
CA GLY A 422 -47.49 -32.36 36.10
C GLY A 422 -46.75 -31.37 35.20
N GLN A 423 -47.31 -30.22 34.86
CA GLN A 423 -47.31 -28.92 35.57
C GLN A 423 -45.96 -28.17 35.69
N SER A 424 -46.03 -26.92 35.22
CA SER A 424 -45.33 -25.67 35.58
C SER A 424 -44.01 -25.29 34.87
N GLU A 425 -44.15 -24.37 33.89
CA GLU A 425 -43.15 -23.35 33.51
C GLU A 425 -42.98 -22.29 34.64
N PRO A 426 -42.22 -21.17 34.51
CA PRO A 426 -41.17 -20.75 33.55
C PRO A 426 -39.91 -20.16 34.24
N ALA A 427 -38.86 -19.75 33.49
CA ALA A 427 -38.17 -18.44 33.63
C ALA A 427 -36.70 -18.41 33.11
N THR A 428 -36.33 -17.19 32.75
CA THR A 428 -35.22 -16.61 31.97
C THR A 428 -33.81 -16.55 32.61
N PRO A 429 -32.76 -16.08 31.88
CA PRO A 429 -31.35 -16.39 32.08
C PRO A 429 -30.59 -15.36 32.93
N SER A 430 -29.45 -15.76 33.51
CA SER A 430 -28.56 -14.86 34.28
C SER A 430 -27.09 -14.97 33.85
N SER A 431 -26.56 -13.79 33.51
CA SER A 431 -25.14 -13.43 33.36
C SER A 431 -24.36 -13.52 34.68
N THR A 432 -23.06 -13.85 34.64
CA THR A 432 -21.96 -12.98 35.13
C THR A 432 -20.57 -13.54 34.80
N PRO A 433 -19.54 -12.67 34.68
CA PRO A 433 -18.16 -12.98 34.33
C PRO A 433 -17.27 -13.22 35.56
N PHE A 434 -16.11 -13.88 35.39
CA PHE A 434 -15.07 -13.93 36.41
C PHE A 434 -13.75 -13.32 35.93
N ARG A 435 -13.20 -12.53 36.85
CA ARG A 435 -12.04 -11.63 36.80
C ARG A 435 -10.96 -12.24 37.69
N ASP A 436 -9.73 -12.32 37.18
CA ASP A 436 -8.56 -12.83 37.89
C ASP A 436 -7.87 -11.74 38.74
N GLN A 437 -7.34 -12.16 39.88
CA GLN A 437 -6.91 -11.35 41.02
C GLN A 437 -5.39 -11.16 41.07
N LEU A 438 -4.87 -10.06 40.52
CA LEU A 438 -3.53 -9.58 40.89
C LEU A 438 -3.53 -8.07 41.13
N SER A 439 -3.78 -7.73 42.39
CA SER A 439 -3.77 -6.39 42.96
C SER A 439 -2.35 -5.92 43.25
N ILE A 440 -1.73 -5.14 42.36
CA ILE A 440 -0.47 -4.43 42.62
C ILE A 440 -0.67 -2.94 42.37
N ASN A 441 -0.75 -2.19 43.48
CA ASN A 441 -0.66 -0.73 43.72
C ASN A 441 -1.70 -0.43 44.83
N ASN A 442 -1.38 -0.07 46.07
CA ASN A 442 -0.47 0.97 46.58
C ASN A 442 -0.48 0.92 48.15
N PRO A 443 -0.08 1.96 48.92
CA PRO A 443 1.25 2.36 49.45
C PRO A 443 1.42 2.19 50.99
N GLN A 444 2.64 1.99 51.52
CA GLN A 444 3.19 2.62 52.77
C GLN A 444 4.46 1.93 53.32
N LEU A 445 5.47 2.77 53.66
CA LEU A 445 6.69 2.56 54.51
C LEU A 445 7.67 1.43 54.11
N SER A 446 8.99 1.44 54.36
CA SER A 446 10.05 2.40 54.70
C SER A 446 11.35 1.58 54.79
N CYS A 447 12.49 2.13 54.32
CA CYS A 447 13.89 1.87 54.75
C CYS A 447 14.35 0.42 55.09
N ASP A 448 15.20 -0.18 54.22
CA ASP A 448 16.44 -0.96 54.58
C ASP A 448 16.92 -1.99 53.52
N SER A 449 16.92 -1.66 52.23
CA SER A 449 17.46 -2.53 51.16
C SER A 449 18.93 -2.26 50.78
N ARG A 450 19.71 -1.58 51.64
CA ARG A 450 21.14 -1.30 51.42
C ARG A 450 22.09 -2.28 52.14
N GLY A 451 21.58 -3.06 53.09
CA GLY A 451 22.34 -4.06 53.85
C GLY A 451 22.43 -5.43 53.18
N GLU A 452 21.37 -5.85 52.47
CA GLU A 452 21.30 -7.17 51.81
C GLU A 452 22.14 -7.24 50.53
N LEU A 453 22.23 -6.12 49.80
CA LEU A 453 23.06 -6.01 48.60
C LEU A 453 24.57 -6.00 48.93
N LYS A 454 24.94 -5.50 50.12
CA LYS A 454 26.33 -5.56 50.63
C LYS A 454 26.74 -6.98 51.02
N LYS A 455 25.83 -7.83 51.51
CA LYS A 455 26.10 -9.25 51.79
C LYS A 455 26.29 -10.06 50.50
N ALA A 456 25.54 -9.73 49.45
CA ALA A 456 25.69 -10.36 48.13
C ALA A 456 27.03 -10.00 47.47
N LEU A 457 27.47 -8.73 47.55
CA LEU A 457 28.74 -8.27 46.98
C LEU A 457 29.99 -8.72 47.78
N SER A 458 29.85 -9.03 49.08
CA SER A 458 30.95 -9.59 49.89
C SER A 458 31.27 -11.07 49.61
N SER A 459 30.45 -11.74 48.79
CA SER A 459 30.64 -13.16 48.47
C SER A 459 31.51 -13.42 47.22
N LEU A 460 31.99 -12.36 46.55
CA LEU A 460 32.82 -12.47 45.35
C LEU A 460 34.32 -12.52 45.68
N PRO A 461 35.12 -13.39 45.02
CA PRO A 461 36.57 -13.45 45.20
C PRO A 461 37.29 -12.19 44.68
N ALA A 462 38.30 -11.72 45.41
CA ALA A 462 39.03 -10.49 45.08
C ALA A 462 40.09 -10.68 43.97
N PRO A 463 40.12 -9.84 42.91
CA PRO A 463 41.17 -9.88 41.89
C PRO A 463 42.47 -9.23 42.39
N ARG A 464 43.62 -9.87 42.13
CA ARG A 464 44.96 -9.37 42.44
C ARG A 464 45.48 -8.49 41.30
N ASN A 465 45.81 -7.23 41.59
CA ASN A 465 46.51 -6.32 40.67
C ASN A 465 47.86 -5.90 41.28
N GLU A 466 48.95 -6.18 40.58
CA GLU A 466 50.32 -5.77 40.94
C GLU A 466 50.69 -4.42 40.26
N PHE A 467 50.87 -3.42 41.15
CA PHE A 467 51.57 -2.12 41.20
C PHE A 467 52.13 -1.47 39.90
N VAL A 468 51.83 -0.21 39.53
CA VAL A 468 52.02 1.14 40.16
C VAL A 468 53.47 1.64 40.14
N ILE A 469 53.70 2.77 39.45
CA ILE A 469 54.67 3.80 39.86
C ILE A 469 54.01 5.18 39.73
N MET A 470 53.98 5.91 40.84
CA MET A 470 53.51 7.28 41.00
C MET A 470 54.67 8.27 40.85
N VAL A 471 54.40 9.44 40.25
CA VAL A 471 55.17 10.67 40.53
C VAL A 471 54.16 11.83 40.75
N PRO A 472 54.13 12.44 41.97
CA PRO A 472 53.23 13.55 42.37
C PRO A 472 53.55 14.94 41.75
N PRO A 473 52.70 15.96 42.01
CA PRO A 473 52.24 16.95 41.01
C PRO A 473 53.02 18.27 40.98
N GLU A 474 52.88 18.99 39.86
CA GLU A 474 52.91 20.46 39.83
C GLU A 474 51.71 21.01 39.04
N GLU A 475 51.24 22.15 39.51
CA GLU A 475 50.01 22.86 39.16
C GLU A 475 50.03 23.39 37.72
N THR A 476 48.93 23.22 36.98
CA THR A 476 48.47 24.18 35.96
C THR A 476 47.03 23.86 35.52
N GLU A 477 46.24 24.92 35.38
CA GLU A 477 44.80 24.95 35.15
C GLU A 477 44.35 24.24 33.86
N ALA A 478 43.35 23.36 33.94
CA ALA A 478 42.61 22.87 32.77
C ALA A 478 41.18 22.42 33.11
N SER A 479 40.22 23.16 32.54
CA SER A 479 38.90 22.78 32.01
C SER A 479 38.25 21.45 32.44
N GLN A 480 37.04 21.57 32.99
CA GLN A 480 36.09 20.48 33.25
C GLN A 480 35.77 19.69 31.97
N GLU A 481 36.16 18.43 31.90
CA GLU A 481 35.66 17.44 30.94
C GLU A 481 34.50 16.67 31.58
N GLU A 482 33.27 16.97 31.17
CA GLU A 482 32.10 16.11 31.40
C GLU A 482 32.25 14.86 30.54
N THR A 483 32.38 13.69 31.18
CA THR A 483 32.27 12.38 30.51
C THR A 483 30.83 12.19 30.04
N THR A 484 30.56 12.53 28.79
CA THR A 484 29.30 12.23 28.10
C THR A 484 29.30 10.76 27.72
N GLU A 485 28.46 9.97 28.39
CA GLU A 485 28.15 8.60 28.00
C GLU A 485 27.54 8.62 26.59
N TRP A 486 28.26 8.06 25.60
CA TRP A 486 27.86 8.06 24.20
C TRP A 486 26.72 7.06 24.03
N VAL A 487 25.48 7.56 23.97
CA VAL A 487 24.31 6.75 23.63
C VAL A 487 24.27 6.61 22.12
N GLU A 488 24.47 5.40 21.61
CA GLU A 488 24.30 5.08 20.18
C GLU A 488 22.89 5.48 19.72
N ASP A 489 22.82 6.25 18.62
CA ASP A 489 21.53 6.59 18.00
C ASP A 489 20.82 5.29 17.61
N ALA A 490 19.50 5.21 17.86
CA ALA A 490 18.72 4.00 17.57
C ALA A 490 18.87 3.50 16.12
N SER A 491 19.15 4.39 15.18
CA SER A 491 19.44 4.04 13.78
C SER A 491 20.73 3.25 13.60
N ASP A 492 21.75 3.51 14.43
CA ASP A 492 23.05 2.86 14.36
C ASP A 492 22.97 1.45 14.97
N VAL A 493 22.21 1.29 16.06
CA VAL A 493 21.88 -0.03 16.65
C VAL A 493 21.06 -0.89 15.69
N ASP A 494 20.06 -0.30 15.02
CA ASP A 494 19.25 -1.00 14.03
C ASP A 494 20.09 -1.42 12.81
N ALA A 495 21.03 -0.58 12.37
CA ALA A 495 21.94 -0.90 11.29
C ALA A 495 22.91 -2.04 11.65
N GLN A 496 23.50 -2.00 12.85
CA GLN A 496 24.38 -3.08 13.34
C GLN A 496 23.61 -4.41 13.45
N ASN A 497 22.38 -4.38 13.97
CA ASN A 497 21.54 -5.57 14.07
C ASN A 497 21.14 -6.13 12.69
N ALA A 498 20.87 -5.26 11.71
CA ALA A 498 20.57 -5.69 10.34
C ALA A 498 21.80 -6.33 9.67
N GLU A 499 22.99 -5.74 9.84
CA GLU A 499 24.24 -6.26 9.30
C GLU A 499 24.60 -7.63 9.92
N ALA A 500 24.41 -7.78 11.23
CA ALA A 500 24.61 -9.06 11.91
C ALA A 500 23.67 -10.17 11.39
N ARG A 501 22.39 -9.84 11.13
CA ARG A 501 21.43 -10.78 10.53
C ARG A 501 21.82 -11.18 9.10
N GLU A 502 22.32 -10.24 8.30
CA GLU A 502 22.80 -10.54 6.95
C GLU A 502 24.06 -11.43 6.97
N LEU A 503 24.97 -11.20 7.90
CA LEU A 503 26.16 -12.03 8.06
C LEU A 503 25.80 -13.45 8.49
N LEU A 504 24.88 -13.61 9.43
CA LEU A 504 24.36 -14.93 9.82
C LEU A 504 23.72 -15.63 8.63
N ARG A 505 22.82 -14.95 7.90
CA ARG A 505 22.18 -15.51 6.71
C ARG A 505 23.19 -15.94 5.64
N LYS A 506 24.24 -15.13 5.41
CA LYS A 506 25.32 -15.50 4.48
C LYS A 506 26.11 -16.71 4.98
N SER A 507 26.38 -16.80 6.28
CA SER A 507 27.06 -17.95 6.87
C SER A 507 26.22 -19.23 6.79
N ASP A 508 24.90 -19.13 6.94
CA ASP A 508 23.99 -20.27 6.85
C ASP A 508 23.85 -20.75 5.41
N ILE A 509 23.78 -19.83 4.44
CA ILE A 509 23.84 -20.17 3.01
C ILE A 509 25.17 -20.83 2.66
N ALA A 510 26.30 -20.32 3.18
CA ALA A 510 27.61 -20.93 2.92
C ALA A 510 27.72 -22.35 3.51
N LYS A 511 27.20 -22.58 4.73
CA LYS A 511 27.12 -23.93 5.31
C LYS A 511 26.21 -24.84 4.49
N ALA A 512 25.07 -24.34 4.00
CA ALA A 512 24.19 -25.11 3.12
C ALA A 512 24.89 -25.46 1.80
N ASP A 513 25.60 -24.52 1.19
CA ASP A 513 26.41 -24.75 -0.02
C ASP A 513 27.51 -25.79 0.22
N ASP A 514 28.16 -25.78 1.39
CA ASP A 514 29.21 -26.75 1.72
C ASP A 514 28.63 -28.15 2.01
N VAL A 515 27.43 -28.25 2.59
CA VAL A 515 26.69 -29.51 2.72
C VAL A 515 26.31 -30.04 1.34
N ILE A 516 25.78 -29.19 0.46
CA ILE A 516 25.45 -29.59 -0.92
C ILE A 516 26.70 -30.04 -1.67
N LYS A 517 27.84 -29.37 -1.51
CA LYS A 517 29.11 -29.81 -2.12
C LYS A 517 29.58 -31.15 -1.56
N ALA A 518 29.44 -31.39 -0.25
CA ALA A 518 29.81 -32.66 0.37
C ALA A 518 28.92 -33.82 -0.11
N GLU A 519 27.61 -33.59 -0.18
CA GLU A 519 26.62 -34.52 -0.74
C GLU A 519 26.90 -34.79 -2.22
N MET A 520 27.11 -33.74 -3.02
CA MET A 520 27.48 -33.86 -4.44
C MET A 520 28.81 -34.61 -4.62
N PHE A 521 29.78 -34.41 -3.72
CA PHE A 521 31.04 -35.14 -3.75
C PHE A 521 30.86 -36.62 -3.37
N GLY A 522 29.95 -36.92 -2.43
CA GLY A 522 29.55 -38.29 -2.08
C GLY A 522 28.88 -39.01 -3.26
N ILE A 523 27.96 -38.33 -3.95
CA ILE A 523 27.29 -38.85 -5.16
C ILE A 523 28.31 -39.04 -6.29
N LEU A 524 29.23 -38.10 -6.48
CA LEU A 524 30.27 -38.21 -7.52
C LEU A 524 31.26 -39.33 -7.22
N LYS A 525 31.59 -39.58 -5.94
CA LYS A 525 32.42 -40.71 -5.52
C LYS A 525 31.70 -42.05 -5.75
N HIS A 526 30.39 -42.09 -5.51
CA HIS A 526 29.54 -43.24 -5.80
C HIS A 526 29.47 -43.57 -7.30
N ASP A 527 29.42 -42.55 -8.17
CA ASP A 527 29.40 -42.72 -9.64
C ASP A 527 30.76 -43.16 -10.23
N VAL A 528 31.88 -42.89 -9.53
CA VAL A 528 33.24 -43.24 -10.00
C VAL A 528 33.64 -44.66 -9.63
N ASP A 529 33.09 -45.22 -8.55
CA ASP A 529 33.53 -46.50 -7.99
C ASP A 529 32.73 -47.73 -8.48
N GLU A 530 31.78 -47.62 -9.44
CA GLU A 530 30.99 -48.74 -10.02
C GLU A 530 30.60 -49.87 -9.02
N HIS A 531 30.05 -49.53 -7.85
CA HIS A 531 29.49 -50.55 -6.95
C HIS A 531 28.02 -50.80 -7.32
N PRO A 532 27.63 -52.00 -7.77
CA PRO A 532 26.22 -52.36 -7.91
C PRO A 532 25.57 -52.33 -6.52
N ILE A 533 24.36 -51.80 -6.44
CA ILE A 533 23.56 -51.78 -5.20
C ILE A 533 23.24 -53.23 -4.85
N ASP A 534 23.97 -53.81 -3.88
CA ASP A 534 23.53 -55.01 -3.19
C ASP A 534 22.48 -54.59 -2.14
N ASP A 535 21.25 -55.04 -2.39
CA ASP A 535 20.10 -55.13 -1.49
C ASP A 535 19.90 -53.99 -0.47
N ILE A 536 19.16 -52.95 -0.90
CA ILE A 536 18.50 -52.03 0.02
C ILE A 536 17.57 -52.86 0.91
N SER A 537 17.80 -52.86 2.22
CA SER A 537 17.00 -53.65 3.14
C SER A 537 15.55 -53.12 3.17
N LEU A 538 14.59 -54.02 3.30
CA LEU A 538 13.16 -53.65 3.38
C LEU A 538 12.89 -52.71 4.57
N ASP A 539 13.68 -52.81 5.63
CA ASP A 539 13.58 -51.94 6.81
C ASP A 539 14.00 -50.50 6.49
N ASP A 540 15.05 -50.31 5.69
CA ASP A 540 15.51 -48.96 5.27
C ASP A 540 14.49 -48.27 4.35
N LEU A 541 13.80 -49.04 3.51
CA LEU A 541 12.68 -48.56 2.68
C LEU A 541 11.46 -48.20 3.53
N GLU A 542 11.18 -48.97 4.57
CA GLU A 542 10.05 -48.71 5.47
C GLU A 542 10.32 -47.49 6.37
N GLU A 543 11.55 -47.31 6.81
CA GLU A 543 11.98 -46.15 7.62
C GLU A 543 11.99 -44.87 6.78
N ALA A 544 12.48 -44.92 5.55
CA ALA A 544 12.37 -43.81 4.60
C ALA A 544 10.91 -43.48 4.29
N GLY A 545 10.04 -44.49 4.13
CA GLY A 545 8.60 -44.30 3.96
C GLY A 545 7.93 -43.61 5.15
N LYS A 546 8.32 -43.96 6.37
CA LYS A 546 7.84 -43.31 7.61
C LYS A 546 8.34 -41.87 7.71
N MET A 547 9.58 -41.57 7.32
CA MET A 547 10.09 -40.20 7.29
C MET A 547 9.33 -39.33 6.27
N ILE A 548 9.09 -39.85 5.06
CA ILE A 548 8.31 -39.15 4.02
C ILE A 548 6.87 -38.90 4.50
N GLN A 549 6.23 -39.87 5.17
CA GLN A 549 4.89 -39.68 5.72
C GLN A 549 4.85 -38.69 6.89
N ASN A 550 5.91 -38.64 7.72
CA ASN A 550 6.01 -37.69 8.83
C ASN A 550 6.29 -36.25 8.35
N GLU A 551 7.00 -36.07 7.24
CA GLU A 551 7.18 -34.78 6.57
C GLU A 551 5.93 -34.34 5.80
N MET A 552 5.13 -35.29 5.29
CA MET A 552 3.83 -35.05 4.67
C MET A 552 2.72 -34.76 5.70
N ARG A 553 2.91 -33.73 6.55
CA ARG A 553 1.85 -33.23 7.44
C ARG A 553 0.70 -32.61 6.61
N PRO A 554 -0.57 -33.01 6.83
CA PRO A 554 -1.71 -32.55 6.03
C PRO A 554 -2.03 -31.04 6.10
N GLU A 555 -1.48 -30.32 7.09
CA GLU A 555 -1.88 -28.95 7.43
C GLU A 555 -1.21 -27.86 6.55
N GLU A 556 -0.23 -28.21 5.71
CA GLU A 556 0.51 -27.24 4.87
C GLU A 556 0.31 -27.42 3.35
N HIS A 557 -0.74 -28.11 2.91
CA HIS A 557 -1.07 -28.12 1.49
C HIS A 557 -1.84 -26.86 1.09
N ALA A 558 -1.09 -25.88 0.58
CA ALA A 558 -1.60 -25.08 -0.53
C ALA A 558 -1.90 -26.06 -1.69
N SER A 559 -3.18 -26.26 -2.00
CA SER A 559 -3.59 -27.06 -3.15
C SER A 559 -2.82 -26.59 -4.39
N LEU A 560 -1.97 -27.46 -4.95
CA LEU A 560 -1.29 -27.17 -6.20
C LEU A 560 -2.37 -26.88 -7.24
N ASN A 561 -2.43 -25.62 -7.69
CA ASN A 561 -3.37 -25.19 -8.72
C ASN A 561 -3.23 -26.08 -9.95
N SER A 562 -4.35 -26.38 -10.63
CA SER A 562 -4.39 -27.16 -11.88
C SER A 562 -3.34 -26.70 -12.91
N ASN A 563 -3.02 -25.40 -12.93
CA ASN A 563 -1.97 -24.82 -13.76
C ASN A 563 -0.56 -25.31 -13.42
N LEU A 564 -0.23 -25.55 -12.15
CA LEU A 564 1.08 -26.08 -11.76
C LEU A 564 1.19 -27.57 -12.11
N TRP A 565 0.09 -28.30 -11.99
CA TRP A 565 0.00 -29.69 -12.45
C TRP A 565 0.18 -29.81 -13.97
N ALA A 566 -0.45 -28.92 -14.74
CA ALA A 566 -0.27 -28.84 -16.18
C ALA A 566 1.18 -28.49 -16.58
N VAL A 567 1.85 -27.63 -15.80
CA VAL A 567 3.28 -27.31 -16.03
C VAL A 567 4.18 -28.51 -15.73
N ILE A 568 3.86 -29.28 -14.68
CA ILE A 568 4.60 -30.52 -14.35
C ILE A 568 4.40 -31.58 -15.45
N GLU A 569 3.18 -31.73 -15.97
CA GLU A 569 2.85 -32.65 -17.06
C GLU A 569 3.48 -32.22 -18.40
N GLN A 570 3.57 -30.92 -18.66
CA GLN A 570 4.30 -30.38 -19.80
C GLN A 570 5.82 -30.59 -19.65
N CYS A 571 6.36 -30.43 -18.43
CA CYS A 571 7.78 -30.66 -18.18
C CYS A 571 8.16 -32.14 -18.26
N SER A 572 7.28 -33.06 -17.89
CA SER A 572 7.52 -34.50 -17.97
C SER A 572 7.42 -35.03 -19.41
N SER A 573 6.50 -34.50 -20.21
CA SER A 573 6.34 -34.88 -21.63
C SER A 573 7.48 -34.36 -22.53
N GLU A 574 8.24 -33.35 -22.11
CA GLU A 574 9.39 -32.81 -22.85
C GLU A 574 10.75 -33.43 -22.47
N LEU A 575 10.79 -34.36 -21.52
CA LEU A 575 12.02 -35.06 -21.10
C LEU A 575 12.33 -36.26 -21.98
N ILE A 576 13.54 -36.31 -22.52
CA ILE A 576 14.03 -37.44 -23.32
C ILE A 576 15.36 -37.93 -22.75
N LEU A 577 15.54 -39.25 -22.73
CA LEU A 577 16.79 -39.88 -22.32
C LEU A 577 17.83 -39.69 -23.42
N ALA A 578 18.83 -38.85 -23.18
CA ALA A 578 19.96 -38.65 -24.08
C ALA A 578 21.26 -38.85 -23.29
N GLN A 579 22.15 -39.72 -23.79
CA GLN A 579 23.43 -40.03 -23.14
C GLN A 579 23.29 -40.43 -21.65
N ASN A 580 22.36 -41.35 -21.36
CA ASN A 580 22.03 -41.83 -20.01
C ASN A 580 21.61 -40.74 -19.01
N LYS A 581 21.18 -39.56 -19.48
CA LYS A 581 20.61 -38.50 -18.65
C LYS A 581 19.29 -38.00 -19.23
N PHE A 582 18.30 -37.74 -18.38
CA PHE A 582 17.04 -37.13 -18.81
C PHE A 582 17.27 -35.65 -19.10
N THR A 583 17.06 -35.23 -20.34
CA THR A 583 17.28 -33.85 -20.78
C THR A 583 16.05 -33.34 -21.51
N ARG A 584 15.70 -32.05 -21.31
CA ARG A 584 14.56 -31.44 -21.98
C ARG A 584 14.88 -31.25 -23.46
N LEU A 585 13.96 -31.63 -24.34
CA LEU A 585 14.12 -31.50 -25.79
C LEU A 585 14.55 -30.08 -26.17
N GLY A 586 14.00 -29.04 -25.54
CA GLY A 586 14.34 -27.63 -25.79
C GLY A 586 15.82 -27.27 -25.64
N VAL A 587 16.54 -27.92 -24.73
CA VAL A 587 17.94 -27.64 -24.37
C VAL A 587 18.94 -28.33 -25.32
N LEU A 588 18.51 -29.36 -26.05
CA LEU A 588 19.38 -30.11 -26.95
C LEU A 588 19.81 -29.28 -28.17
N SER A 589 21.07 -29.46 -28.58
CA SER A 589 21.62 -28.88 -29.81
C SER A 589 20.79 -29.30 -31.04
N LYS A 590 20.65 -28.40 -32.01
CA LYS A 590 19.87 -28.62 -33.25
C LYS A 590 20.31 -29.89 -34.00
N LYS A 591 21.60 -30.26 -33.91
CA LYS A 591 22.16 -31.49 -34.50
C LYS A 591 21.68 -32.77 -33.80
N ILE A 592 21.54 -32.74 -32.46
CA ILE A 592 21.07 -33.88 -31.65
C ILE A 592 19.55 -34.05 -31.80
N LYS A 593 18.81 -32.95 -31.85
CA LYS A 593 17.36 -32.94 -32.17
C LYS A 593 17.06 -33.61 -33.51
N LEU A 594 17.86 -33.33 -34.54
CA LEU A 594 17.72 -33.95 -35.87
C LEU A 594 18.04 -35.45 -35.88
N MET A 595 19.04 -35.90 -35.11
CA MET A 595 19.34 -37.33 -34.98
C MET A 595 18.24 -38.11 -34.26
N LEU A 596 17.68 -37.56 -33.17
CA LEU A 596 16.56 -38.17 -32.46
C LEU A 596 15.28 -38.24 -33.33
N PHE A 597 15.05 -37.23 -34.19
CA PHE A 597 13.93 -37.22 -35.12
C PHE A 597 14.07 -38.28 -36.24
N GLN A 598 15.30 -38.53 -36.71
CA GLN A 598 15.58 -39.60 -37.69
C GLN A 598 15.47 -41.02 -37.09
N LEU A 599 15.75 -41.18 -35.79
CA LEU A 599 15.60 -42.46 -35.09
C LEU A 599 14.13 -42.82 -34.84
N ASN A 600 13.25 -41.83 -34.62
CA ASN A 600 11.81 -42.05 -34.40
C ASN A 600 10.98 -42.12 -35.70
N SER A 601 11.56 -41.90 -36.88
CA SER A 601 10.88 -42.04 -38.19
C SER A 601 11.24 -43.34 -38.92
N ARG A 602 11.76 -44.36 -38.22
CA ARG A 602 12.00 -45.70 -38.74
C ARG A 602 11.16 -46.74 -38.03
#